data_AF-A0A314XMU4-F1
#
_entry.id   AF-A0A314XMU4-F1
#
_cell.length_a   1.000
_cell.length_b   1.000
_cell.length_c   1.000
_cell.angle_alpha   90.00
_cell.angle_beta   90.00
_cell.angle_gamma   90.00
#
_symmetry.space_group_name_H-M   'P 1'
#
loop_
_entity.id
_entity.type
_entity.pdbx_description
1 polymer ?
#
loop_
_entity_poly.entity_id
_entity_poly.type
_entity_poly.pdbx_seq_one_letter_code
_entity_poly.pdbx_strand_id
1 'polypeptide(L)'
;MVEEMKALMERAGAVEVRKVLHFGSLNNVMMSVFGRSYEFGEGCENDGEAHELEELVSEGYELLGIFNWSDHFPLLGLLDLQGVRKRCKKLVAKVNVFVGKIIEEHRVKRVVGADHESGDFVDVLLDLEKENRLSDSDMIAVLWEMIFRGTDTVAILLEWILARMVLHPDIQAKAQSEIDTVVGTGNRSVSDSDLPTFPTSMP
;
A
#
# COMPACT_ATOMS: atom_id res chain seq x y z
N MET A 1 -6.60 7.75 -10.99
CA MET A 1 -5.41 8.43 -10.41
C MET A 1 -4.82 9.54 -11.29
N VAL A 2 -4.13 9.29 -12.42
CA VAL A 2 -3.50 10.39 -13.21
C VAL A 2 -4.53 11.40 -13.74
N GLU A 3 -5.64 10.92 -14.29
CA GLU A 3 -6.75 11.78 -14.73
C GLU A 3 -7.36 12.58 -13.58
N GLU A 4 -7.43 12.01 -12.38
CA GLU A 4 -7.93 12.73 -11.20
C GLU A 4 -6.92 13.75 -10.68
N MET A 5 -5.62 13.46 -10.71
CA MET A 5 -4.60 14.47 -10.40
C MET A 5 -4.71 15.64 -11.37
N LYS A 6 -4.93 15.37 -12.66
CA LYS A 6 -5.15 16.39 -13.67
C LYS A 6 -6.43 17.19 -13.38
N ALA A 7 -7.54 16.52 -13.07
CA ALA A 7 -8.79 17.17 -12.71
C ALA A 7 -8.66 18.03 -11.43
N LEU A 8 -7.92 17.56 -10.42
CA LEU A 8 -7.62 18.31 -9.20
C LEU A 8 -6.76 19.55 -9.50
N MET A 9 -5.75 19.41 -10.36
CA MET A 9 -4.92 20.51 -10.81
C MET A 9 -5.74 21.55 -11.58
N GLU A 10 -6.61 21.12 -12.50
CA GLU A 10 -7.49 22.01 -13.28
C GLU A 10 -8.49 22.76 -12.39
N ARG A 11 -9.01 22.12 -11.34
CA ARG A 11 -10.01 22.71 -10.43
C ARG A 11 -9.41 23.61 -9.36
N ALA A 12 -8.29 23.21 -8.75
CA ALA A 12 -7.73 23.86 -7.56
C ALA A 12 -6.41 24.60 -7.82
N GLY A 13 -5.78 24.42 -8.98
CA GLY A 13 -4.48 25.00 -9.33
C GLY A 13 -3.29 24.38 -8.59
N ALA A 14 -3.53 23.39 -7.73
CA ALA A 14 -2.52 22.65 -6.97
C ALA A 14 -3.02 21.25 -6.60
N VAL A 15 -2.10 20.33 -6.32
CA VAL A 15 -2.40 18.95 -5.90
C VAL A 15 -1.61 18.63 -4.62
N GLU A 16 -2.30 18.13 -3.58
CA GLU A 16 -1.64 17.58 -2.40
C GLU A 16 -1.08 16.19 -2.74
N VAL A 17 0.15 16.16 -3.24
CA VAL A 17 0.81 14.95 -3.77
C VAL A 17 0.89 13.83 -2.73
N ARG A 18 1.12 14.16 -1.45
CA ARG A 18 1.23 13.17 -0.36
C ARG A 18 0.04 12.22 -0.27
N LYS A 19 -1.20 12.73 -0.37
CA LYS A 19 -2.41 11.89 -0.33
C LYS A 19 -2.48 10.94 -1.51
N VAL A 20 -2.14 11.43 -2.70
CA VAL A 20 -2.16 10.63 -3.92
C VAL A 20 -1.10 9.53 -3.87
N LEU A 21 0.11 9.86 -3.42
CA LEU A 21 1.20 8.89 -3.28
C LEU A 21 0.91 7.85 -2.20
N HIS A 22 0.36 8.26 -1.06
CA HIS A 22 -0.03 7.33 -0.01
C HIS A 22 -1.08 6.34 -0.50
N PHE A 23 -2.13 6.82 -1.18
CA PHE A 23 -3.12 5.95 -1.78
C PHE A 23 -2.51 5.04 -2.86
N GLY A 24 -1.70 5.58 -3.77
CA GLY A 24 -1.08 4.79 -4.83
C GLY A 24 -0.15 3.71 -4.30
N SER A 25 0.59 4.02 -3.23
CA SER A 25 1.44 3.06 -2.53
C SER A 25 0.61 1.96 -1.84
N LEU A 26 -0.46 2.34 -1.14
CA LEU A 26 -1.39 1.39 -0.52
C LEU A 26 -2.00 0.47 -1.57
N ASN A 27 -2.51 1.03 -2.67
CA ASN A 27 -3.13 0.27 -3.74
C ASN A 27 -2.14 -0.69 -4.43
N ASN A 28 -0.89 -0.27 -4.60
CA ASN A 28 0.15 -1.14 -5.13
C ASN A 28 0.43 -2.35 -4.22
N VAL A 29 0.50 -2.13 -2.90
CA VAL A 29 0.61 -3.22 -1.92
C VAL A 29 -0.62 -4.12 -1.98
N MET A 30 -1.84 -3.55 -2.00
CA MET A 30 -3.06 -4.34 -2.09
C MET A 30 -3.12 -5.21 -3.34
N MET A 31 -2.65 -4.70 -4.48
CA MET A 31 -2.65 -5.43 -5.74
C MET A 31 -1.63 -6.57 -5.73
N SER A 32 -0.40 -6.29 -5.28
CA SER A 32 0.69 -7.27 -5.30
C SER A 32 0.57 -8.32 -4.19
N VAL A 33 0.05 -7.93 -3.02
CA VAL A 33 -0.01 -8.80 -1.85
C VAL A 33 -1.33 -9.55 -1.77
N PHE A 34 -2.46 -8.88 -2.04
CA PHE A 34 -3.80 -9.42 -1.81
C PHE A 34 -4.59 -9.65 -3.11
N GLY A 35 -4.03 -9.31 -4.27
CA GLY A 35 -4.76 -9.38 -5.54
C GLY A 35 -5.94 -8.41 -5.61
N ARG A 36 -5.95 -7.36 -4.78
CA ARG A 36 -7.05 -6.39 -4.65
C ARG A 36 -6.64 -5.02 -5.18
N SER A 37 -7.51 -4.40 -5.98
CA SER A 37 -7.32 -3.02 -6.44
C SER A 37 -8.49 -2.14 -6.01
N TYR A 38 -8.15 -0.94 -5.55
CA TYR A 38 -9.09 0.11 -5.18
C TYR A 38 -8.94 1.28 -6.15
N GLU A 39 -10.07 1.94 -6.43
CA GLU A 39 -10.10 3.14 -7.24
C GLU A 39 -9.89 4.37 -6.34
N PHE A 40 -9.13 5.33 -6.85
CA PHE A 40 -9.03 6.64 -6.22
C PHE A 40 -10.26 7.47 -6.64
N GLY A 41 -10.81 8.26 -5.72
CA GLY A 41 -11.93 9.17 -6.00
C GLY A 41 -13.21 8.87 -5.18
N GLU A 42 -14.05 9.89 -5.00
CA GLU A 42 -15.34 9.76 -4.31
C GLU A 42 -16.37 9.04 -5.20
N GLY A 43 -17.07 8.04 -4.65
CA GLY A 43 -18.23 7.40 -5.31
C GLY A 43 -17.95 6.14 -6.14
N CYS A 44 -16.81 5.48 -5.94
CA CYS A 44 -16.45 4.23 -6.63
C CYS A 44 -17.18 2.98 -6.06
N GLU A 45 -17.31 1.91 -6.85
CA GLU A 45 -18.09 0.70 -6.48
C GLU A 45 -17.55 -0.04 -5.25
N ASN A 46 -16.26 0.15 -4.89
CA ASN A 46 -15.60 -0.45 -3.73
C ASN A 46 -15.29 0.54 -2.60
N ASP A 47 -15.95 1.71 -2.58
CA ASP A 47 -15.70 2.78 -1.61
C ASP A 47 -15.76 2.30 -0.14
N GLY A 48 -16.68 1.39 0.18
CA GLY A 48 -16.84 0.88 1.54
C GLY A 48 -15.65 0.06 2.07
N GLU A 49 -15.11 -0.87 1.26
CA GLU A 49 -13.95 -1.68 1.67
C GLU A 49 -12.67 -0.86 1.64
N ALA A 50 -12.53 0.05 0.67
CA ALA A 50 -11.42 1.00 0.60
C ALA A 50 -11.38 1.92 1.83
N HIS A 51 -12.53 2.46 2.23
CA HIS A 51 -12.66 3.30 3.41
C HIS A 51 -12.39 2.51 4.70
N GLU A 52 -12.87 1.27 4.81
CA GLU A 52 -12.54 0.40 5.95
C GLU A 52 -11.03 0.16 6.03
N LEU A 53 -10.37 -0.15 4.91
CA LEU A 53 -8.93 -0.32 4.85
C LEU A 53 -8.18 0.96 5.27
N GLU A 54 -8.59 2.12 4.75
CA GLU A 54 -7.99 3.42 5.09
C GLU A 54 -8.11 3.70 6.60
N GLU A 55 -9.28 3.46 7.21
CA GLU A 55 -9.47 3.59 8.66
C GLU A 55 -8.52 2.69 9.46
N LEU A 56 -8.37 1.43 9.05
CA LEU A 56 -7.50 0.46 9.74
C LEU A 56 -6.03 0.87 9.64
N VAL A 57 -5.60 1.30 8.46
CA VAL A 57 -4.22 1.72 8.20
C VAL A 57 -3.91 3.01 8.97
N SER A 58 -4.82 3.99 8.94
CA SER A 58 -4.68 5.25 9.67
C SER A 58 -4.56 5.05 11.18
N GLU A 59 -5.46 4.25 11.77
CA GLU A 59 -5.42 3.92 13.20
C GLU A 59 -4.12 3.19 13.57
N GLY A 60 -3.64 2.28 12.72
CA GLY A 60 -2.38 1.58 12.98
C GLY A 60 -1.16 2.51 12.94
N TYR A 61 -1.10 3.46 12.01
CA TYR A 61 -0.01 4.44 11.97
C TYR A 61 -0.06 5.39 13.17
N GLU A 62 -1.25 5.80 13.60
CA GLU A 62 -1.39 6.60 14.81
C GLU A 62 -0.90 5.85 16.04
N LEU A 63 -1.23 4.56 16.16
CA LEU A 63 -0.77 3.71 17.27
C LEU A 63 0.73 3.42 17.25
N LEU A 64 1.34 3.36 16.07
CA LEU A 64 2.80 3.24 15.94
C LEU A 64 3.53 4.55 16.25
N GLY A 65 2.92 5.69 15.90
CA GLY A 65 3.52 7.02 16.07
C GLY A 65 3.30 7.63 17.46
N ILE A 66 2.33 7.15 18.24
CA ILE A 66 2.02 7.73 19.55
C ILE A 66 3.14 7.44 20.56
N PHE A 67 3.59 8.49 21.23
CA PHE A 67 4.51 8.34 22.35
C PHE A 67 3.77 7.73 23.56
N ASN A 68 4.01 6.46 23.85
CA ASN A 68 3.40 5.75 24.97
C ASN A 68 4.32 5.72 26.19
N TRP A 69 3.93 6.43 27.25
CA TRP A 69 4.67 6.47 28.53
C TRP A 69 4.82 5.08 29.15
N SER A 70 3.86 4.19 28.91
CA SER A 70 3.85 2.82 29.44
C SER A 70 5.03 1.98 28.90
N ASP A 71 5.54 2.30 27.71
CA ASP A 71 6.67 1.58 27.09
C ASP A 71 8.02 2.01 27.68
N HIS A 72 8.06 3.18 28.30
CA HIS A 72 9.28 3.79 28.84
C HIS A 72 9.37 3.64 30.36
N PHE A 73 8.23 3.52 31.05
CA PHE A 73 8.14 3.41 32.50
C PHE A 73 7.42 2.12 32.89
N PRO A 74 8.17 1.05 33.28
CA PRO A 74 7.60 -0.27 33.59
C PRO A 74 6.47 -0.25 34.65
N LEU A 75 6.51 0.71 35.58
CA LEU A 75 5.50 0.89 36.63
C LEU A 75 4.14 1.33 36.07
N LEU A 76 4.11 1.98 34.91
CA LEU A 76 2.89 2.45 34.24
C LEU A 76 2.34 1.41 33.24
N GLY A 77 3.11 0.35 32.95
CA GLY A 77 2.78 -0.68 31.96
C GLY A 77 1.44 -1.41 32.18
N LEU A 78 0.97 -1.49 33.43
CA LEU A 78 -0.29 -2.16 33.78
C LEU A 78 -1.51 -1.24 33.68
N LEU A 79 -1.31 0.07 33.65
CA LEU A 79 -2.39 1.06 33.80
C LEU A 79 -3.02 1.48 32.48
N ASP A 80 -2.35 1.24 31.34
CA ASP A 80 -2.80 1.65 29.99
C ASP A 80 -3.36 3.10 29.98
N LEU A 81 -2.63 4.03 30.59
CA LEU A 81 -3.12 5.40 30.87
C LEU A 81 -3.54 6.17 29.61
N GLN A 82 -2.91 5.85 28.47
CA GLN A 82 -3.21 6.45 27.16
C GLN A 82 -4.18 5.60 26.32
N GLY A 83 -4.63 4.45 26.84
CA GLY A 83 -5.54 3.55 26.14
C GLY A 83 -4.96 2.86 24.90
N VAL A 84 -3.64 2.95 24.69
CA VAL A 84 -2.93 2.40 23.51
C VAL A 84 -3.18 0.89 23.42
N ARG A 85 -3.07 0.16 24.53
CA ARG A 85 -3.27 -1.29 24.52
C ARG A 85 -4.70 -1.66 24.16
N LYS A 86 -5.68 -0.91 24.66
CA LYS A 86 -7.10 -1.09 24.30
C LYS A 86 -7.35 -0.82 22.81
N ARG A 87 -6.79 0.27 22.27
CA ARG A 87 -6.90 0.61 20.84
C ARG A 87 -6.23 -0.45 19.96
N CYS A 88 -5.01 -0.89 20.28
CA CYS A 88 -4.34 -1.98 19.58
C CYS A 88 -5.17 -3.26 19.55
N LYS A 89 -5.77 -3.68 20.68
CA LYS A 89 -6.64 -4.86 20.71
C LYS A 89 -7.86 -4.72 19.80
N LYS A 90 -8.47 -3.53 19.76
CA LYS A 90 -9.61 -3.23 18.89
C LYS A 90 -9.20 -3.28 17.41
N LEU A 91 -8.03 -2.70 17.08
CA LEU A 91 -7.48 -2.71 15.73
C LEU A 91 -7.19 -4.14 15.28
N VAL A 92 -6.46 -4.94 16.07
CA VAL A 92 -6.15 -6.35 15.77
C VAL A 92 -7.42 -7.16 15.53
N ALA A 93 -8.47 -6.95 16.32
CA ALA A 93 -9.74 -7.64 16.10
C ALA A 93 -10.37 -7.31 14.74
N LYS A 94 -10.34 -6.03 14.31
CA LYS A 94 -10.84 -5.63 12.99
C LYS A 94 -9.95 -6.16 11.86
N VAL A 95 -8.62 -6.09 12.01
CA VAL A 95 -7.65 -6.60 11.03
C VAL A 95 -7.84 -8.09 10.80
N ASN A 96 -8.03 -8.87 11.87
CA ASN A 96 -8.30 -10.31 11.75
C ASN A 96 -9.56 -10.61 10.93
N VAL A 97 -10.60 -9.77 11.05
CA VAL A 97 -11.82 -9.91 10.26
C VAL A 97 -11.55 -9.52 8.80
N PHE A 98 -10.93 -8.36 8.58
CA PHE A 98 -10.67 -7.83 7.24
C PHE A 98 -9.74 -8.74 6.43
N VAL A 99 -8.56 -9.05 6.96
CA VAL A 99 -7.56 -9.90 6.29
C VAL A 99 -8.04 -11.35 6.24
N GLY A 100 -8.69 -11.84 7.29
CA GLY A 100 -9.24 -13.19 7.34
C GLY A 100 -10.31 -13.43 6.26
N LYS A 101 -11.16 -12.44 5.98
CA LYS A 101 -12.11 -12.48 4.86
C LYS A 101 -11.39 -12.67 3.52
N ILE A 102 -10.32 -11.91 3.28
CA ILE A 102 -9.55 -11.99 2.02
C ILE A 102 -8.89 -13.38 1.88
N ILE A 103 -8.28 -13.91 2.95
CA ILE A 103 -7.67 -15.25 2.95
C ILE A 103 -8.73 -16.31 2.60
N GLU A 104 -9.90 -16.24 3.22
CA GLU A 104 -10.97 -17.22 2.97
C GLU A 104 -11.48 -17.15 1.52
N GLU A 105 -11.61 -15.95 0.95
CA GLU A 105 -11.97 -15.78 -0.47
C GLU A 105 -10.94 -16.44 -1.41
N HIS A 106 -9.64 -16.35 -1.08
CA HIS A 106 -8.58 -17.05 -1.84
C HIS A 106 -8.69 -18.56 -1.71
N ARG A 107 -8.97 -19.08 -0.50
CA ARG A 107 -9.21 -20.51 -0.27
C ARG A 107 -10.39 -21.02 -1.11
N VAL A 108 -11.51 -20.29 -1.12
CA VAL A 108 -12.69 -20.65 -1.93
C VAL A 108 -12.36 -20.63 -3.42
N LYS A 109 -11.67 -19.59 -3.91
CA LYS A 109 -11.27 -19.47 -5.32
C LYS A 109 -10.42 -20.65 -5.78
N ARG A 110 -9.50 -21.13 -4.94
CA ARG A 110 -8.66 -22.32 -5.20
C ARG A 110 -9.46 -23.61 -5.31
N VAL A 111 -10.49 -23.80 -4.49
CA VAL A 111 -11.34 -25.00 -4.52
C VAL A 111 -12.17 -25.07 -5.80
N VAL A 112 -12.62 -23.92 -6.32
CA VAL A 112 -13.47 -23.83 -7.51
C VAL A 112 -12.66 -24.02 -8.82
N GLY A 113 -11.33 -24.09 -8.75
CA GLY A 113 -10.47 -24.36 -9.91
C GLY A 113 -10.41 -23.20 -10.90
N ALA A 114 -10.63 -21.96 -10.45
CA ALA A 114 -10.40 -20.77 -11.25
C ALA A 114 -8.90 -20.63 -11.56
N ASP A 115 -8.59 -20.34 -12.81
CA ASP A 115 -7.26 -20.38 -13.42
C ASP A 115 -6.16 -19.72 -12.55
N HIS A 116 -5.02 -20.42 -12.42
CA HIS A 116 -3.88 -20.09 -11.56
C HIS A 116 -2.83 -19.22 -12.28
N GLU A 117 -3.21 -18.42 -13.28
CA GLU A 117 -2.23 -17.71 -14.10
C GLU A 117 -1.61 -16.46 -13.43
N SER A 118 -2.18 -15.95 -12.33
CA SER A 118 -1.56 -14.87 -11.54
C SER A 118 -1.78 -15.06 -10.04
N GLY A 119 -0.93 -15.86 -9.39
CA GLY A 119 -0.92 -15.96 -7.94
C GLY A 119 -0.34 -14.70 -7.30
N ASP A 120 -0.97 -14.20 -6.25
CA ASP A 120 -0.45 -13.10 -5.42
C ASP A 120 0.30 -13.62 -4.18
N PHE A 121 0.68 -12.74 -3.26
CA PHE A 121 1.40 -13.15 -2.07
C PHE A 121 0.54 -13.98 -1.09
N VAL A 122 -0.78 -13.75 -1.02
CA VAL A 122 -1.69 -14.59 -0.21
C VAL A 122 -1.64 -16.03 -0.74
N ASP A 123 -1.62 -16.20 -2.06
CA ASP A 123 -1.49 -17.52 -2.67
C ASP A 123 -0.20 -18.24 -2.26
N VAL A 124 0.93 -17.53 -2.19
CA VAL A 124 2.19 -18.09 -1.71
C VAL A 124 2.10 -18.52 -0.25
N LEU A 125 1.49 -17.72 0.62
CA LEU A 125 1.32 -18.05 2.03
C LEU A 125 0.40 -19.27 2.24
N LEU A 126 -0.67 -19.39 1.45
CA LEU A 126 -1.56 -20.54 1.49
C LEU A 126 -0.88 -21.84 1.03
N ASP A 127 0.14 -21.78 0.19
CA ASP A 127 0.93 -22.96 -0.17
C ASP A 127 1.86 -23.38 0.97
N LEU A 128 2.39 -22.44 1.75
CA LEU A 128 3.17 -22.71 2.96
C LEU A 128 2.31 -23.26 4.11
N GLU A 129 1.04 -22.86 4.19
CA GLU A 129 0.07 -23.42 5.14
C GLU A 129 -0.10 -24.93 4.95
N LYS A 130 -0.21 -25.39 3.69
CA LYS A 130 -0.34 -26.82 3.35
C LYS A 130 0.86 -27.64 3.82
N GLU A 131 2.04 -27.03 3.94
CA GLU A 131 3.24 -27.67 4.48
C GLU A 131 3.25 -27.73 6.03
N ASN A 132 2.18 -27.29 6.71
CA ASN A 132 2.08 -27.10 8.16
C ASN A 132 3.14 -26.16 8.74
N ARG A 133 3.57 -25.16 7.96
CA ARG A 133 4.63 -24.22 8.37
C ARG A 133 4.09 -22.87 8.84
N LEU A 134 2.80 -22.62 8.69
CA LEU A 134 2.20 -21.31 8.92
C LEU A 134 0.77 -21.47 9.43
N SER A 135 0.39 -20.74 10.49
CA SER A 135 -0.99 -20.67 10.96
C SER A 135 -1.74 -19.47 10.39
N ASP A 136 -3.08 -19.47 10.45
CA ASP A 136 -3.91 -18.31 10.03
C ASP A 136 -3.51 -17.01 10.74
N SER A 137 -3.17 -17.10 12.03
CA SER A 137 -2.71 -15.96 12.80
C SER A 137 -1.37 -15.42 12.30
N ASP A 138 -0.47 -16.30 11.87
CA ASP A 138 0.84 -15.90 11.32
C ASP A 138 0.66 -15.27 9.94
N MET A 139 -0.21 -15.83 9.10
CA MET A 139 -0.55 -15.26 7.79
C MET A 139 -1.12 -13.85 7.93
N ILE A 140 -2.12 -13.67 8.80
CA ILE A 140 -2.72 -12.35 9.02
C ILE A 140 -1.68 -11.35 9.50
N ALA A 141 -0.80 -11.74 10.43
CA ALA A 141 0.26 -10.87 10.94
C ALA A 141 1.23 -10.45 9.84
N VAL A 142 1.70 -11.40 9.01
CA VAL A 142 2.62 -11.13 7.89
C VAL A 142 1.97 -10.23 6.85
N LEU A 143 0.73 -10.53 6.44
CA LEU A 143 0.00 -9.73 5.46
C LEU A 143 -0.26 -8.31 5.96
N TRP A 144 -0.63 -8.15 7.23
CA TRP A 144 -0.80 -6.84 7.84
C TRP A 144 0.53 -6.06 7.88
N GLU A 145 1.64 -6.72 8.23
CA GLU A 145 2.96 -6.09 8.24
C GLU A 145 3.38 -5.58 6.86
N MET A 146 3.02 -6.28 5.77
CA MET A 146 3.26 -5.82 4.40
C MET A 146 2.53 -4.51 4.08
N ILE A 147 1.29 -4.33 4.55
CA ILE A 147 0.54 -3.07 4.41
C ILE A 147 1.28 -1.95 5.15
N PHE A 148 1.64 -2.15 6.42
CA PHE A 148 2.32 -1.12 7.23
C PHE A 148 3.66 -0.68 6.66
N ARG A 149 4.50 -1.63 6.31
CA ARG A 149 5.87 -1.32 5.88
C ARG A 149 5.93 -0.94 4.42
N GLY A 150 5.11 -1.57 3.58
CA GLY A 150 5.10 -1.34 2.15
C GLY A 150 4.51 0.02 1.77
N THR A 151 3.49 0.48 2.50
CA THR A 151 2.78 1.70 2.11
C THR A 151 3.55 2.98 2.44
N ASP A 152 3.87 3.24 3.72
CA ASP A 152 4.41 4.53 4.14
C ASP A 152 5.84 4.78 3.60
N THR A 153 6.68 3.74 3.59
CA THR A 153 8.07 3.86 3.14
C THR A 153 8.17 4.27 1.67
N VAL A 154 7.37 3.64 0.79
CA VAL A 154 7.34 3.95 -0.65
C VAL A 154 6.68 5.31 -0.89
N ALA A 155 5.60 5.65 -0.18
CA ALA A 155 4.93 6.94 -0.30
C ALA A 155 5.88 8.10 0.06
N ILE A 156 6.58 7.99 1.20
CA ILE A 156 7.56 8.99 1.65
C ILE A 156 8.72 9.10 0.65
N LEU A 157 9.23 7.97 0.15
CA LEU A 157 10.31 7.98 -0.84
C LEU A 157 9.88 8.73 -2.11
N LEU A 158 8.71 8.42 -2.66
CA LEU A 158 8.18 9.09 -3.84
C LEU A 158 7.91 10.58 -3.59
N GLU A 159 7.45 10.94 -2.40
CA GLU A 159 7.23 12.34 -2.00
C GLU A 159 8.56 13.12 -2.04
N TRP A 160 9.63 12.55 -1.47
CA TRP A 160 10.96 13.14 -1.53
C TRP A 160 11.52 13.21 -2.94
N ILE A 161 11.33 12.17 -3.76
CA ILE A 161 11.75 12.18 -5.17
C ILE A 161 11.06 13.33 -5.90
N LEU A 162 9.74 13.47 -5.77
CA LEU A 162 9.00 14.56 -6.41
C LEU A 162 9.43 15.93 -5.88
N ALA A 163 9.63 16.08 -4.57
CA ALA A 163 10.14 17.31 -3.99
C ALA A 163 11.52 17.69 -4.55
N ARG A 164 12.41 16.71 -4.73
CA ARG A 164 13.74 16.94 -5.35
C ARG A 164 13.62 17.27 -6.83
N MET A 165 12.73 16.62 -7.59
CA MET A 165 12.52 16.93 -9.01
C MET A 165 12.01 18.37 -9.19
N VAL A 166 11.07 18.83 -8.36
CA VAL A 166 10.59 20.23 -8.38
C VAL A 166 11.70 21.24 -8.09
N LEU A 167 12.64 20.90 -7.19
CA LEU A 167 13.78 21.75 -6.85
C LEU A 167 14.93 21.68 -7.87
N HIS A 168 14.97 20.66 -8.73
CA HIS A 168 16.01 20.43 -9.73
C HIS A 168 15.39 20.20 -11.13
N PRO A 169 14.92 21.26 -11.81
CA PRO A 169 14.20 21.14 -13.08
C PRO A 169 15.02 20.49 -14.21
N ASP A 170 16.35 20.60 -14.15
CA ASP A 170 17.28 19.94 -15.07
C ASP A 170 17.20 18.41 -14.96
N ILE A 171 17.11 17.88 -13.74
CA ILE A 171 16.94 16.45 -13.47
C ILE A 171 15.56 15.99 -13.95
N GLN A 172 14.50 16.78 -13.65
CA GLN A 172 13.15 16.48 -14.10
C GLN A 172 13.06 16.43 -15.63
N ALA A 173 13.62 17.43 -16.32
CA ALA A 173 13.63 17.49 -17.78
C ALA A 173 14.39 16.32 -18.40
N LYS A 174 15.52 15.92 -17.80
CA LYS A 174 16.27 14.74 -18.24
C LYS A 174 15.45 13.46 -18.10
N ALA A 175 14.81 13.24 -16.95
CA ALA A 175 13.97 12.05 -16.73
C ALA A 175 12.81 11.97 -17.74
N GLN A 176 12.14 13.09 -18.00
CA GLN A 176 11.07 13.16 -19.00
C GLN A 176 11.61 12.86 -20.41
N SER A 177 12.75 13.44 -20.79
CA SER A 177 13.37 13.17 -22.09
C SER A 177 13.77 11.71 -22.27
N GLU A 178 14.23 11.03 -21.21
CA GLU A 178 14.57 9.61 -21.28
C GLU A 178 13.31 8.75 -21.46
N ILE A 179 12.22 9.05 -20.73
CA ILE A 179 10.92 8.40 -20.91
C ILE A 179 10.40 8.60 -22.33
N ASP A 180 10.44 9.82 -22.85
CA ASP A 180 9.99 10.14 -24.21
C ASP A 180 10.83 9.42 -25.27
N THR A 181 12.12 9.20 -25.01
CA THR A 181 13.02 8.49 -25.94
C THR A 181 12.74 6.99 -25.97
N VAL A 182 12.48 6.38 -24.81
CA VAL A 182 12.28 4.93 -24.67
C VAL A 182 10.86 4.51 -25.05
N VAL A 183 9.86 5.23 -24.54
CA VAL A 183 8.44 4.84 -24.63
C VAL A 183 7.71 5.61 -25.73
N GLY A 184 8.26 6.73 -26.17
CA GLY A 184 7.60 7.65 -27.09
C GLY A 184 6.58 8.55 -26.39
N THR A 185 6.21 9.65 -27.05
CA THR A 185 5.26 10.61 -26.50
C THR A 185 3.82 10.12 -26.73
N GLY A 186 3.24 9.42 -25.75
CA GLY A 186 1.80 9.11 -25.70
C GLY A 186 1.33 7.79 -26.33
N ASN A 187 2.24 6.89 -26.74
CA ASN A 187 1.85 5.62 -27.38
C ASN A 187 1.50 4.49 -26.39
N ARG A 188 2.02 4.53 -25.15
CA ARG A 188 1.75 3.54 -24.10
C ARG A 188 2.31 4.02 -22.75
N SER A 189 1.87 3.40 -21.66
CA SER A 189 2.50 3.55 -20.34
C SER A 189 3.86 2.85 -20.26
N VAL A 190 4.70 3.32 -19.33
CA VAL A 190 5.96 2.65 -18.96
C VAL A 190 5.64 1.27 -18.38
N SER A 191 6.41 0.24 -18.77
CA SER A 191 6.32 -1.11 -18.20
C SER A 191 7.68 -1.59 -17.68
N ASP A 192 7.68 -2.62 -16.84
CA ASP A 192 8.91 -3.16 -16.24
C ASP A 192 9.94 -3.63 -17.28
N SER A 193 9.48 -4.03 -18.46
CA SER A 193 10.33 -4.38 -19.61
C SER A 193 11.19 -3.22 -20.12
N ASP A 194 10.80 -1.97 -19.82
CA ASP A 194 11.51 -0.76 -20.26
C ASP A 194 12.66 -0.40 -19.31
N LEU A 195 12.63 -0.86 -18.06
CA LEU A 195 13.66 -0.60 -17.05
C LEU A 195 15.11 -0.78 -17.54
N PRO A 196 15.49 -1.87 -18.24
CA PRO A 196 16.86 -2.06 -18.72
C PRO A 196 17.25 -1.12 -19.88
N THR A 197 16.30 -0.42 -20.48
CA THR A 197 16.54 0.48 -21.61
C THR A 197 16.75 1.94 -21.20
N PHE A 198 16.45 2.28 -19.94
CA PHE A 198 16.67 3.63 -19.42
C PHE A 198 18.18 3.90 -19.22
N PRO A 199 18.74 4.98 -19.80
CA PRO A 199 20.16 5.29 -19.69
C PRO A 199 20.64 5.54 -18.25
N THR A 200 19.77 6.07 -17.39
CA THR A 200 20.07 6.35 -15.97
C THR A 200 19.91 5.15 -15.05
N SER A 201 19.36 4.02 -15.51
CA SER A 201 19.19 2.80 -14.71
C SER A 201 20.34 1.79 -14.86
N MET A 202 21.30 2.03 -15.77
CA MET A 202 22.51 1.21 -15.86
C MET A 202 23.53 1.59 -14.77
N PRO A 203 24.07 0.61 -14.02
CA PRO A 203 25.02 0.83 -12.93
C PRO A 203 26.38 1.38 -13.38
#